data_AF-A0A7Y5BP17-F1
#
_entry.id   AF-A0A7Y5BP17-F1
#
_cell.length_a   1.000
_cell.length_b   1.000
_cell.length_c   1.000
_cell.angle_alpha   90.00
_cell.angle_beta   90.00
_cell.angle_gamma   90.00
#
_symmetry.space_group_name_H-M   'P 1'
#
loop_
_entity.id
_entity.type
_entity.pdbx_description
1 polymer ?
#
loop_
_entity_poly.entity_id
_entity_poly.type
_entity_poly.pdbx_seq_one_letter_code
_entity_poly.pdbx_strand_id
1 'polypeptide(L)'
;MFTHHALPHSHALSPRFPIPLKILLLAFCLLLLLNLSLPPASAASLTVNTLADNTTNGDGFCTLREALLVANNTATNDCGLASPADDTITFSGAGTIHLTATLPNLTAGAGTVTLDGGDDIILSGDTNNDETGDVRVLVIDSGANVTLKNLTIRDGKADTLLFGLLIGGGVFNQGTLNTLNVNFQQNRADYGGAIYTEGTANLTRTYFSQNFAEVSGGAIDNASTLVTTQVSFFSNTAVALGGGILNFGNLTTMGTAFYDSIANNGAAIYNDNTALIADSYFNNDAAFERGGGIYNANGTLTVTRTTFSGDHANGNTDGGGCIANFATLTVTNSTFSYCQANSFGGGIYNANQATITNSTFSENSAVLGGGGIYNLMTLTLINTILANSAGGSDCVDMSFAVTAQNNLIESDINNCGLVPGVNGNLIGQDPLLGPLNDSGQLVYPLRPGSPAIDAGDNAQCPATDQTGLARPQDGNLDGSAVCDIGAAETVFWVYMPLVIR
;
A
#
# COMPACT_ATOMS: atom_id res chain seq x y z
N MET A 1 0.81 21.97 -92.33
CA MET A 1 1.14 21.92 -90.89
C MET A 1 0.54 20.64 -90.33
N PHE A 2 1.43 19.70 -89.97
CA PHE A 2 1.34 18.56 -89.02
C PHE A 2 -0.04 18.06 -88.52
N THR A 3 -0.39 16.77 -88.38
CA THR A 3 0.15 15.42 -88.69
C THR A 3 -0.91 14.36 -88.29
N HIS A 4 -1.05 13.27 -89.06
CA HIS A 4 -1.36 11.84 -88.76
C HIS A 4 -2.43 11.39 -87.73
N HIS A 5 -3.46 10.60 -88.16
CA HIS A 5 -3.61 9.11 -88.12
C HIS A 5 -3.83 8.52 -86.70
N ALA A 6 -4.67 7.54 -86.39
CA ALA A 6 -5.61 6.65 -87.10
C ALA A 6 -6.55 5.97 -86.06
N LEU A 7 -7.69 5.43 -86.52
CA LEU A 7 -8.62 4.46 -85.86
C LEU A 7 -7.90 3.12 -85.53
N PRO A 8 -8.45 2.06 -84.83
CA PRO A 8 -9.89 1.67 -84.79
C PRO A 8 -10.43 0.77 -83.62
N HIS A 9 -11.73 0.40 -83.77
CA HIS A 9 -12.45 -0.82 -83.36
C HIS A 9 -12.54 -1.30 -81.88
N SER A 10 -13.76 -1.48 -81.36
CA SER A 10 -14.49 -2.76 -81.45
C SER A 10 -15.84 -2.74 -80.71
N HIS A 11 -16.78 -3.52 -81.22
CA HIS A 11 -18.16 -3.69 -80.77
C HIS A 11 -18.29 -4.63 -79.55
N ALA A 12 -19.37 -4.45 -78.80
CA ALA A 12 -20.44 -5.44 -78.57
C ALA A 12 -20.79 -5.76 -77.10
N LEU A 13 -22.11 -5.93 -76.90
CA LEU A 13 -22.82 -6.74 -75.91
C LEU A 13 -23.22 -6.10 -74.57
N SER A 14 -24.50 -5.77 -74.51
CA SER A 14 -25.32 -5.79 -73.30
C SER A 14 -25.35 -7.18 -72.64
N PRO A 15 -25.40 -7.24 -71.30
CA PRO A 15 -26.35 -8.11 -70.61
C PRO A 15 -27.08 -7.32 -69.50
N ARG A 16 -28.41 -7.25 -69.49
CA ARG A 16 -29.37 -8.21 -68.91
C ARG A 16 -29.20 -8.47 -67.40
N PHE A 17 -30.27 -8.10 -66.70
CA PHE A 17 -30.76 -8.45 -65.36
C PHE A 17 -30.25 -7.63 -64.15
N PRO A 18 -31.13 -6.83 -63.51
CA PRO A 18 -30.91 -6.45 -62.12
C PRO A 18 -31.10 -7.72 -61.28
N ILE A 19 -30.05 -8.15 -60.59
CA ILE A 19 -30.21 -9.05 -59.45
C ILE A 19 -31.19 -8.33 -58.51
N PRO A 20 -32.35 -8.89 -58.18
CA PRO A 20 -33.29 -8.20 -57.31
C PRO A 20 -32.56 -7.92 -56.01
N LEU A 21 -32.63 -6.69 -55.53
CA LEU A 21 -32.10 -6.21 -54.25
C LEU A 21 -32.42 -7.16 -53.08
N LYS A 22 -33.47 -7.98 -53.21
CA LYS A 22 -33.85 -9.10 -52.34
C LYS A 22 -32.79 -10.22 -52.22
N ILE A 23 -32.02 -10.55 -53.26
CA ILE A 23 -30.97 -11.59 -53.20
C ILE A 23 -29.69 -11.04 -52.57
N LEU A 24 -29.38 -9.76 -52.76
CA LEU A 24 -28.25 -9.10 -52.08
C LEU A 24 -28.57 -8.89 -50.58
N LEU A 25 -29.80 -8.53 -50.23
CA LEU A 25 -30.26 -8.51 -48.84
C LEU A 25 -30.38 -9.91 -48.23
N LEU A 26 -30.76 -10.94 -48.99
CA LEU A 26 -30.73 -12.32 -48.49
C LEU A 26 -29.30 -12.79 -48.25
N ALA A 27 -28.34 -12.49 -49.13
CA ALA A 27 -26.94 -12.84 -48.92
C ALA A 27 -26.32 -12.07 -47.75
N PHE A 28 -26.66 -10.78 -47.58
CA PHE A 28 -26.23 -9.98 -46.43
C PHE A 28 -26.90 -10.43 -45.12
N CYS A 29 -28.18 -10.83 -45.15
CA CYS A 29 -28.85 -11.46 -44.02
C CYS A 29 -28.31 -12.86 -43.74
N LEU A 30 -27.93 -13.65 -44.75
CA LEU A 30 -27.33 -14.97 -44.58
C LEU A 30 -25.90 -14.85 -44.00
N LEU A 31 -25.13 -13.82 -44.38
CA LEU A 31 -23.84 -13.47 -43.77
C LEU A 31 -24.00 -12.90 -42.35
N LEU A 32 -25.07 -12.14 -42.05
CA LEU A 32 -25.41 -11.72 -40.68
C LEU A 32 -25.94 -12.88 -39.82
N LEU A 33 -26.59 -13.88 -40.42
CA LEU A 33 -27.06 -15.11 -39.76
C LEU A 33 -25.95 -16.18 -39.66
N LEU A 34 -24.85 -16.01 -40.40
CA LEU A 34 -23.59 -16.78 -40.26
C LEU A 34 -22.63 -16.18 -39.23
N ASN A 35 -22.94 -15.00 -38.67
CA ASN A 35 -22.61 -14.72 -37.27
C ASN A 35 -23.55 -15.57 -36.41
N LEU A 36 -23.40 -16.89 -36.51
CA LEU A 36 -23.72 -17.78 -35.42
C LEU A 36 -23.15 -17.10 -34.19
N SER A 37 -24.03 -16.72 -33.28
CA SER A 37 -23.68 -16.46 -31.90
C SER A 37 -22.75 -17.58 -31.47
N LEU A 38 -21.44 -17.32 -31.51
CA LEU A 38 -20.51 -18.15 -30.77
C LEU A 38 -21.12 -18.20 -29.37
N PRO A 39 -21.38 -19.39 -28.82
CA PRO A 39 -21.79 -19.46 -27.43
C PRO A 39 -20.79 -18.60 -26.65
N PRO A 40 -21.24 -17.75 -25.70
CA PRO A 40 -20.30 -17.00 -24.88
C PRO A 40 -19.25 -17.98 -24.40
N ALA A 41 -17.96 -17.67 -24.62
CA ALA A 41 -16.87 -18.52 -24.17
C ALA A 41 -17.13 -18.79 -22.68
N SER A 42 -17.40 -20.05 -22.34
CA SER A 42 -17.69 -20.42 -20.97
C SER A 42 -16.38 -20.34 -20.21
N ALA A 43 -16.39 -19.65 -19.07
CA ALA A 43 -15.32 -19.73 -18.09
C ALA A 43 -15.01 -21.19 -17.80
N ALA A 44 -13.73 -21.59 -17.86
CA ALA A 44 -13.34 -22.91 -17.41
C ALA A 44 -13.23 -22.89 -15.87
N SER A 45 -13.96 -23.79 -15.21
CA SER A 45 -13.72 -24.11 -13.80
C SER A 45 -12.76 -25.28 -13.75
N LEU A 46 -11.50 -24.98 -13.44
CA LEU A 46 -10.42 -25.96 -13.38
C LEU A 46 -10.27 -26.41 -11.93
N THR A 47 -10.43 -27.72 -11.67
CA THR A 47 -10.30 -28.27 -10.31
C THR A 47 -9.01 -29.05 -10.19
N VAL A 48 -8.03 -28.48 -9.49
CA VAL A 48 -6.80 -29.17 -9.11
C VAL A 48 -7.14 -30.24 -8.08
N ASN A 49 -6.79 -31.49 -8.38
CA ASN A 49 -7.19 -32.65 -7.58
C ASN A 49 -6.01 -33.45 -7.00
N THR A 50 -4.80 -32.91 -7.15
CA THR A 50 -3.57 -33.47 -6.60
C THR A 50 -2.64 -32.35 -6.13
N LEU A 51 -1.78 -32.65 -5.15
CA LEU A 51 -0.73 -31.74 -4.69
C LEU A 51 0.58 -31.90 -5.45
N ALA A 52 0.64 -32.81 -6.42
CA ALA A 52 1.82 -33.00 -7.25
C ALA A 52 2.03 -31.78 -8.18
N ASP A 53 3.29 -31.41 -8.41
CA ASP A 53 3.68 -30.40 -9.38
C ASP A 53 4.38 -31.05 -10.59
N ASN A 54 3.64 -31.37 -11.64
CA ASN A 54 4.16 -31.93 -12.89
C ASN A 54 3.23 -31.61 -14.08
N THR A 55 3.46 -32.22 -15.25
CA THR A 55 2.63 -32.01 -16.46
C THR A 55 2.29 -33.33 -17.16
N THR A 56 2.01 -34.39 -16.38
CA THR A 56 1.84 -35.75 -16.88
C THR A 56 0.45 -35.95 -17.47
N ASN A 57 0.28 -35.57 -18.74
CA ASN A 57 -1.02 -35.69 -19.40
C ASN A 57 -1.53 -37.15 -19.51
N GLY A 58 -2.80 -37.37 -19.19
CA GLY A 58 -3.54 -38.63 -19.33
C GLY A 58 -3.44 -39.56 -18.12
N ASP A 59 -2.91 -39.10 -16.98
CA ASP A 59 -2.86 -39.87 -15.73
C ASP A 59 -4.12 -39.71 -14.86
N GLY A 60 -5.04 -38.81 -15.25
CA GLY A 60 -6.28 -38.54 -14.56
C GLY A 60 -6.17 -37.56 -13.39
N PHE A 61 -4.99 -36.99 -13.15
CA PHE A 61 -4.76 -35.96 -12.15
C PHE A 61 -4.59 -34.59 -12.79
N CYS A 62 -5.37 -33.62 -12.32
CA CYS A 62 -5.18 -32.22 -12.68
C CYS A 62 -4.27 -31.57 -11.64
N THR A 63 -3.01 -31.34 -11.98
CA THR A 63 -2.06 -30.55 -11.17
C THR A 63 -2.28 -29.05 -11.34
N LEU A 64 -1.78 -28.23 -10.41
CA LEU A 64 -1.82 -26.76 -10.57
C LEU A 64 -1.09 -26.31 -11.84
N ARG A 65 0.06 -26.91 -12.14
CA ARG A 65 0.83 -26.56 -13.35
C ARG A 65 0.05 -26.84 -14.62
N GLU A 66 -0.67 -27.96 -14.70
CA GLU A 66 -1.56 -28.26 -15.81
C GLU A 66 -2.74 -27.29 -15.92
N ALA A 67 -3.36 -26.93 -14.79
CA ALA A 67 -4.46 -25.99 -14.75
C ALA A 67 -4.02 -24.61 -15.27
N LEU A 68 -2.82 -24.14 -14.90
CA LEU A 68 -2.27 -22.89 -15.39
C LEU A 68 -1.97 -22.93 -16.90
N LEU A 69 -1.49 -24.06 -17.43
CA LEU A 69 -1.28 -24.22 -18.88
C LEU A 69 -2.60 -24.16 -19.68
N VAL A 70 -3.67 -24.74 -19.12
CA VAL A 70 -5.02 -24.64 -19.69
C VAL A 70 -5.53 -23.20 -19.62
N ALA A 71 -5.41 -22.54 -18.47
CA ALA A 71 -5.83 -21.15 -18.28
C ALA A 71 -5.08 -20.19 -19.22
N ASN A 72 -3.80 -20.43 -19.45
CA ASN A 72 -2.99 -19.67 -20.42
C ASN A 72 -3.34 -19.94 -21.89
N ASN A 73 -4.35 -20.77 -22.19
CA ASN A 73 -4.72 -21.20 -23.53
C ASN A 73 -3.59 -21.91 -24.30
N THR A 74 -2.64 -22.53 -23.59
CA THR A 74 -1.47 -23.18 -24.19
C THR A 74 -1.56 -24.70 -24.23
N ALA A 75 -2.52 -25.29 -23.52
CA ALA A 75 -2.67 -26.74 -23.46
C ALA A 75 -4.14 -27.19 -23.38
N THR A 76 -4.36 -28.46 -23.71
CA THR A 76 -5.52 -29.26 -23.32
C THR A 76 -4.96 -30.50 -22.64
N ASN A 77 -5.35 -30.76 -21.40
CA ASN A 77 -4.79 -31.82 -20.55
C ASN A 77 -5.85 -32.34 -19.56
N ASP A 78 -5.44 -33.07 -18.51
CA ASP A 78 -6.34 -33.63 -17.48
C ASP A 78 -7.20 -32.60 -16.75
N CYS A 79 -6.83 -31.31 -16.78
CA CYS A 79 -7.62 -30.22 -16.20
C CYS A 79 -8.77 -29.73 -17.09
N GLY A 80 -8.72 -30.02 -18.40
CA GLY A 80 -9.77 -29.63 -19.35
C GLY A 80 -9.28 -28.88 -20.58
N LEU A 81 -10.19 -28.09 -21.14
CA LEU A 81 -10.00 -27.35 -22.40
C LEU A 81 -9.67 -25.89 -22.13
N ALA A 82 -8.73 -25.37 -22.91
CA ALA A 82 -8.39 -23.95 -22.97
C ALA A 82 -9.61 -23.08 -23.34
N SER A 83 -9.78 -21.94 -22.65
CA SER A 83 -10.82 -20.95 -22.92
C SER A 83 -10.25 -19.53 -22.91
N PRO A 84 -10.64 -18.64 -23.85
CA PRO A 84 -10.25 -17.23 -23.80
C PRO A 84 -11.11 -16.40 -22.83
N ALA A 85 -11.98 -17.04 -22.05
CA ALA A 85 -12.81 -16.42 -21.02
C ALA A 85 -12.03 -16.27 -19.71
N ASP A 86 -12.65 -15.65 -18.69
CA ASP A 86 -12.08 -15.65 -17.34
C ASP A 86 -12.09 -17.08 -16.79
N ASP A 87 -10.95 -17.56 -16.30
CA ASP A 87 -10.79 -18.91 -15.78
C ASP A 87 -10.64 -18.88 -14.26
N THR A 88 -11.24 -19.87 -13.59
CA THR A 88 -11.12 -20.03 -12.13
C THR A 88 -10.56 -21.41 -11.80
N ILE A 89 -9.40 -21.40 -11.14
CA ILE A 89 -8.71 -22.57 -10.61
C ILE A 89 -9.09 -22.73 -9.13
N THR A 90 -9.61 -23.90 -8.77
CA THR A 90 -9.98 -24.29 -7.41
C THR A 90 -9.32 -25.63 -7.05
N PHE A 91 -9.39 -26.03 -5.78
CA PHE A 91 -8.74 -27.25 -5.30
C PHE A 91 -9.76 -28.17 -4.63
N SER A 92 -9.66 -29.48 -4.88
CA SER A 92 -10.54 -30.47 -4.24
C SER A 92 -10.07 -30.92 -2.86
N GLY A 93 -8.98 -30.35 -2.35
CA GLY A 93 -8.36 -30.71 -1.07
C GLY A 93 -7.41 -29.62 -0.56
N ALA A 94 -6.81 -29.89 0.60
CA ALA A 94 -5.91 -29.01 1.33
C ALA A 94 -4.47 -29.54 1.29
N GLY A 95 -3.49 -28.65 1.42
CA GLY A 95 -2.09 -29.01 1.64
C GLY A 95 -1.08 -28.14 0.89
N THR A 96 0.18 -28.57 0.96
CA THR A 96 1.30 -27.87 0.32
C THR A 96 1.61 -28.48 -1.04
N ILE A 97 1.64 -27.62 -2.06
CA ILE A 97 2.22 -27.91 -3.37
C ILE A 97 3.67 -27.42 -3.31
N HIS A 98 4.60 -28.36 -3.18
CA HIS A 98 6.04 -28.09 -3.32
C HIS A 98 6.37 -27.98 -4.80
N LEU A 99 6.79 -26.79 -5.21
CA LEU A 99 7.12 -26.55 -6.60
C LEU A 99 8.41 -27.26 -6.98
N THR A 100 8.46 -27.81 -8.19
CA THR A 100 9.66 -28.37 -8.81
C THR A 100 10.44 -27.34 -9.61
N ALA A 101 9.77 -26.26 -10.00
CA ALA A 101 10.27 -25.09 -10.70
C ALA A 101 9.24 -23.96 -10.58
N THR A 102 9.63 -22.73 -10.95
CA THR A 102 8.66 -21.63 -11.11
C THR A 102 7.44 -22.09 -11.91
N LEU A 103 6.23 -21.71 -11.47
CA LEU A 103 5.00 -22.05 -12.18
C LEU A 103 4.99 -21.39 -13.58
N PRO A 104 4.23 -21.95 -14.55
CA PRO A 104 4.12 -21.33 -15.87
C PRO A 104 3.69 -19.87 -15.75
N ASN A 105 4.38 -18.97 -16.46
CA ASN A 105 4.03 -17.55 -16.48
C ASN A 105 2.56 -17.36 -16.86
N LEU A 106 1.88 -16.45 -16.19
CA LEU A 106 0.51 -16.06 -16.51
C LEU A 106 0.54 -14.98 -17.60
N THR A 107 -0.05 -15.25 -18.76
CA THR A 107 0.14 -14.46 -19.99
C THR A 107 -1.09 -13.64 -20.38
N ALA A 108 -0.87 -12.60 -21.20
CA ALA A 108 -1.97 -11.83 -21.80
C ALA A 108 -2.79 -12.69 -22.77
N GLY A 109 -4.10 -12.42 -22.85
CA GLY A 109 -5.03 -13.13 -23.74
C GLY A 109 -5.69 -14.36 -23.12
N ALA A 110 -5.35 -14.70 -21.87
CA ALA A 110 -5.94 -15.77 -21.06
C ALA A 110 -7.29 -15.40 -20.40
N GLY A 111 -7.85 -14.21 -20.66
CA GLY A 111 -8.86 -13.64 -19.77
C GLY A 111 -8.28 -13.36 -18.37
N THR A 112 -9.13 -13.13 -17.38
CA THR A 112 -8.70 -13.03 -15.98
C THR A 112 -8.52 -14.43 -15.41
N VAL A 113 -7.35 -14.72 -14.83
CA VAL A 113 -7.09 -16.00 -14.16
C VAL A 113 -7.25 -15.83 -12.65
N THR A 114 -8.20 -16.54 -12.05
CA THR A 114 -8.42 -16.57 -10.60
C THR A 114 -7.91 -17.88 -10.01
N LEU A 115 -6.98 -17.82 -9.05
CA LEU A 115 -6.55 -18.95 -8.23
C LEU A 115 -7.19 -18.80 -6.85
N ASP A 116 -8.11 -19.70 -6.50
CA ASP A 116 -8.80 -19.71 -5.21
C ASP A 116 -8.42 -20.98 -4.44
N GLY A 117 -7.61 -20.80 -3.39
CA GLY A 117 -7.08 -21.89 -2.57
C GLY A 117 -8.06 -22.46 -1.55
N GLY A 118 -9.24 -21.85 -1.35
CA GLY A 118 -10.19 -22.30 -0.33
C GLY A 118 -9.65 -22.29 1.11
N ASP A 119 -8.66 -21.44 1.39
CA ASP A 119 -7.92 -21.18 2.65
C ASP A 119 -6.80 -22.18 3.01
N ASP A 120 -6.85 -23.40 2.48
CA ASP A 120 -5.98 -24.49 2.94
C ASP A 120 -4.87 -24.89 1.95
N ILE A 121 -4.66 -24.08 0.91
CA ILE A 121 -3.60 -24.31 -0.09
C ILE A 121 -2.38 -23.46 0.17
N ILE A 122 -1.23 -24.12 0.20
CA ILE A 122 0.08 -23.52 0.29
C ILE A 122 0.84 -23.79 -1.00
N LEU A 123 1.29 -22.72 -1.67
CA LEU A 123 2.23 -22.78 -2.77
C LEU A 123 3.63 -22.51 -2.20
N SER A 124 4.48 -23.54 -2.18
CA SER A 124 5.83 -23.44 -1.61
C SER A 124 6.90 -23.47 -2.70
N GLY A 125 7.77 -22.45 -2.70
CA GLY A 125 8.96 -22.41 -3.55
C GLY A 125 10.15 -23.24 -3.04
N ASP A 126 9.98 -23.99 -1.95
CA ASP A 126 10.96 -24.97 -1.44
C ASP A 126 10.78 -26.30 -2.18
N THR A 127 11.71 -26.60 -3.07
CA THR A 127 11.61 -27.74 -4.01
C THR A 127 11.99 -29.07 -3.36
N ASN A 128 12.71 -29.00 -2.24
CA ASN A 128 13.34 -30.16 -1.63
C ASN A 128 12.87 -30.39 -0.16
N ASN A 129 12.02 -29.50 0.36
CA ASN A 129 11.44 -29.49 1.69
C ASN A 129 12.51 -29.43 2.80
N ASP A 130 13.53 -28.59 2.62
CA ASP A 130 14.57 -28.27 3.63
C ASP A 130 14.30 -26.98 4.42
N GLU A 131 13.11 -26.40 4.25
CA GLU A 131 12.66 -25.14 4.85
C GLU A 131 13.39 -23.91 4.29
N THR A 132 14.02 -24.04 3.12
CA THR A 132 14.62 -22.93 2.40
C THR A 132 14.04 -22.79 1.00
N GLY A 133 13.75 -21.55 0.61
CA GLY A 133 13.22 -21.30 -0.73
C GLY A 133 14.25 -21.57 -1.82
N ASP A 134 13.82 -22.25 -2.88
CA ASP A 134 14.65 -22.63 -4.02
C ASP A 134 14.26 -21.88 -5.29
N VAL A 135 12.95 -21.68 -5.52
CA VAL A 135 12.41 -21.14 -6.77
C VAL A 135 11.39 -20.04 -6.51
N ARG A 136 11.21 -19.18 -7.51
CA ARG A 136 10.13 -18.19 -7.50
C ARG A 136 8.80 -18.90 -7.67
N VAL A 137 7.74 -18.43 -7.02
CA VAL A 137 6.43 -19.09 -7.10
C VAL A 137 5.71 -18.71 -8.40
N LEU A 138 5.53 -17.41 -8.67
CA LEU A 138 4.72 -16.92 -9.79
C LEU A 138 5.39 -15.78 -10.59
N VAL A 139 5.09 -15.75 -11.89
CA VAL A 139 5.38 -14.63 -12.79
C VAL A 139 4.10 -14.23 -13.51
N ILE A 140 3.78 -12.94 -13.49
CA ILE A 140 2.62 -12.35 -14.17
C ILE A 140 3.15 -11.42 -15.26
N ASP A 141 2.98 -11.82 -16.52
CA ASP A 141 3.49 -11.07 -17.65
C ASP A 141 2.66 -9.81 -17.91
N SER A 142 3.25 -8.87 -18.64
CA SER A 142 2.58 -7.63 -19.03
C SER A 142 1.27 -7.92 -19.79
N GLY A 143 0.18 -7.27 -19.37
CA GLY A 143 -1.16 -7.44 -19.95
C GLY A 143 -1.95 -8.63 -19.39
N ALA A 144 -1.38 -9.47 -18.52
CA ALA A 144 -2.13 -10.47 -17.78
C ALA A 144 -2.91 -9.85 -16.62
N ASN A 145 -4.06 -10.43 -16.26
CA ASN A 145 -4.86 -10.05 -15.10
C ASN A 145 -5.09 -11.27 -14.22
N VAL A 146 -4.58 -11.23 -12.99
CA VAL A 146 -4.53 -12.38 -12.09
C VAL A 146 -5.16 -12.00 -10.76
N THR A 147 -5.98 -12.90 -10.22
CA THR A 147 -6.52 -12.79 -8.88
C THR A 147 -6.12 -13.99 -8.04
N LEU A 148 -5.46 -13.75 -6.91
CA LEU A 148 -5.13 -14.77 -5.91
C LEU A 148 -6.07 -14.63 -4.72
N LYS A 149 -6.66 -15.75 -4.27
CA LYS A 149 -7.60 -15.76 -3.14
C LYS A 149 -7.33 -16.92 -2.19
N ASN A 150 -7.48 -16.65 -0.90
CA ASN A 150 -7.59 -17.68 0.14
C ASN A 150 -6.46 -18.72 0.06
N LEU A 151 -5.22 -18.26 -0.04
CA LEU A 151 -4.06 -19.14 -0.20
C LEU A 151 -2.81 -18.55 0.43
N THR A 152 -1.81 -19.40 0.66
CA THR A 152 -0.48 -18.99 1.11
C THR A 152 0.55 -19.17 0.01
N ILE A 153 1.41 -18.18 -0.18
CA ILE A 153 2.64 -18.23 -0.99
C ILE A 153 3.82 -18.12 -0.02
N ARG A 154 4.64 -19.16 0.05
CA ARG A 154 5.76 -19.18 0.99
C ARG A 154 7.01 -19.82 0.42
N ASP A 155 8.12 -19.56 1.10
CA ASP A 155 9.44 -20.09 0.76
C ASP A 155 9.78 -19.85 -0.72
N GLY A 156 9.26 -18.79 -1.33
CA GLY A 156 9.62 -18.40 -2.69
C GLY A 156 10.98 -17.73 -2.70
N LYS A 157 11.88 -18.11 -3.61
CA LYS A 157 13.17 -17.45 -3.78
C LYS A 157 13.42 -17.07 -5.23
N ALA A 158 13.76 -15.80 -5.46
CA ALA A 158 14.23 -15.39 -6.77
C ALA A 158 15.56 -16.10 -7.10
N ASP A 159 15.48 -17.07 -8.00
CA ASP A 159 16.56 -18.01 -8.40
C ASP A 159 17.15 -17.68 -9.79
N THR A 160 16.40 -16.90 -10.56
CA THR A 160 16.72 -16.52 -11.93
C THR A 160 16.86 -15.01 -12.03
N LEU A 161 18.00 -14.56 -12.58
CA LEU A 161 18.23 -13.17 -12.89
C LEU A 161 17.25 -12.70 -13.97
N LEU A 162 16.38 -11.75 -13.64
CA LEU A 162 15.61 -11.00 -14.62
C LEU A 162 16.20 -9.59 -14.69
N PHE A 163 16.61 -9.18 -15.89
CA PHE A 163 17.34 -7.93 -16.11
C PHE A 163 18.63 -7.80 -15.27
N GLY A 164 19.22 -8.93 -14.87
CA GLY A 164 20.41 -8.95 -14.01
C GLY A 164 20.12 -8.78 -12.52
N LEU A 165 18.85 -8.87 -12.10
CA LEU A 165 18.39 -8.71 -10.71
C LEU A 165 17.60 -9.96 -10.26
N LEU A 166 17.68 -10.30 -8.96
CA LEU A 166 16.83 -11.32 -8.34
C LEU A 166 15.61 -10.63 -7.72
N ILE A 167 14.46 -10.73 -8.38
CA ILE A 167 13.26 -9.93 -8.06
C ILE A 167 12.04 -10.80 -7.77
N GLY A 168 11.26 -10.41 -6.75
CA GLY A 168 9.95 -10.99 -6.45
C GLY A 168 10.03 -12.47 -6.07
N GLY A 169 10.45 -12.77 -4.84
CA GLY A 169 10.66 -14.17 -4.41
C GLY A 169 9.40 -15.01 -4.47
N GLY A 170 8.27 -14.45 -4.03
CA GLY A 170 6.95 -15.05 -4.25
C GLY A 170 6.43 -14.76 -5.65
N VAL A 171 6.25 -13.47 -5.98
CA VAL A 171 5.61 -13.03 -7.22
C VAL A 171 6.43 -11.94 -7.89
N PHE A 172 6.68 -12.11 -9.19
CA PHE A 172 7.09 -11.02 -10.06
C PHE A 172 5.91 -10.57 -10.94
N ASN A 173 5.49 -9.31 -10.78
CA ASN A 173 4.29 -8.78 -11.44
C ASN A 173 4.62 -7.66 -12.44
N GLN A 174 4.40 -7.91 -13.73
CA GLN A 174 4.38 -6.91 -14.80
C GLN A 174 2.96 -6.59 -15.30
N GLY A 175 1.96 -7.38 -14.89
CA GLY A 175 0.56 -7.24 -15.28
C GLY A 175 -0.29 -6.59 -14.19
N THR A 176 -1.47 -7.15 -13.97
CA THR A 176 -2.34 -6.78 -12.83
C THR A 176 -2.44 -7.96 -11.88
N LEU A 177 -2.02 -7.74 -10.63
CA LEU A 177 -2.17 -8.67 -9.51
C LEU A 177 -3.24 -8.13 -8.57
N ASN A 178 -4.27 -8.92 -8.33
CA ASN A 178 -5.26 -8.67 -7.28
C ASN A 178 -5.15 -9.77 -6.22
N THR A 179 -5.16 -9.40 -4.95
CA THR A 179 -5.17 -10.38 -3.85
C THR A 179 -6.36 -10.15 -2.92
N LEU A 180 -6.92 -11.24 -2.42
CA LEU A 180 -7.94 -11.23 -1.38
C LEU A 180 -7.65 -12.36 -0.40
N ASN A 181 -7.34 -12.02 0.85
CA ASN A 181 -7.05 -13.04 1.87
C ASN A 181 -5.90 -13.96 1.45
N VAL A 182 -4.76 -13.37 1.09
CA VAL A 182 -3.55 -14.09 0.68
C VAL A 182 -2.47 -13.86 1.71
N ASN A 183 -1.69 -14.90 1.98
CA ASN A 183 -0.58 -14.84 2.91
C ASN A 183 0.75 -15.03 2.17
N PHE A 184 1.68 -14.09 2.32
CA PHE A 184 3.04 -14.16 1.79
C PHE A 184 4.03 -14.35 2.94
N GLN A 185 4.65 -15.53 3.03
CA GLN A 185 5.52 -15.87 4.17
C GLN A 185 6.92 -16.29 3.74
N GLN A 186 7.94 -15.77 4.41
CA GLN A 186 9.31 -16.30 4.29
C GLN A 186 9.84 -16.31 2.84
N ASN A 187 9.31 -15.42 1.99
CA ASN A 187 9.78 -15.27 0.62
C ASN A 187 11.04 -14.38 0.59
N ARG A 188 11.95 -14.67 -0.34
CA ARG A 188 13.27 -14.06 -0.43
C ARG A 188 13.64 -13.61 -1.85
N ALA A 189 14.20 -12.41 -1.96
CA ALA A 189 14.78 -11.88 -3.19
C ALA A 189 15.88 -10.84 -2.88
N ASP A 190 16.48 -10.23 -3.91
CA ASP A 190 17.25 -9.00 -3.71
C ASP A 190 16.30 -7.80 -3.60
N TYR A 191 15.24 -7.80 -4.40
CA TYR A 191 14.22 -6.76 -4.44
C TYR A 191 12.82 -7.37 -4.36
N GLY A 192 12.02 -6.93 -3.40
CA GLY A 192 10.66 -7.44 -3.22
C GLY A 192 10.66 -8.89 -2.74
N GLY A 193 10.97 -9.13 -1.47
CA GLY A 193 11.11 -10.48 -0.93
C GLY A 193 9.89 -11.35 -1.24
N ALA A 194 8.68 -10.81 -1.03
CA ALA A 194 7.44 -11.43 -1.48
C ALA A 194 7.06 -10.99 -2.90
N ILE A 195 6.95 -9.70 -3.16
CA ILE A 195 6.43 -9.18 -4.43
C ILE A 195 7.36 -8.11 -4.98
N TYR A 196 7.73 -8.24 -6.24
CA TYR A 196 8.25 -7.12 -7.02
C TYR A 196 7.22 -6.76 -8.09
N THR A 197 6.78 -5.51 -8.14
CA THR A 197 5.73 -5.06 -9.07
C THR A 197 6.17 -3.89 -9.95
N GLU A 198 6.22 -4.14 -11.26
CA GLU A 198 6.30 -3.14 -12.34
C GLU A 198 4.93 -2.89 -13.00
N GLY A 199 3.96 -3.75 -12.70
CA GLY A 199 2.56 -3.59 -13.05
C GLY A 199 1.73 -2.94 -11.95
N THR A 200 0.43 -3.26 -11.91
CA THR A 200 -0.48 -2.85 -10.84
C THR A 200 -0.66 -3.99 -9.84
N ALA A 201 -0.54 -3.70 -8.54
CA ALA A 201 -0.85 -4.62 -7.46
C ALA A 201 -1.94 -4.02 -6.55
N ASN A 202 -3.10 -4.69 -6.48
CA ASN A 202 -4.22 -4.33 -5.62
C ASN A 202 -4.39 -5.38 -4.53
N LEU A 203 -3.99 -5.02 -3.30
CA LEU A 203 -3.89 -5.97 -2.20
C LEU A 203 -4.97 -5.70 -1.16
N THR A 204 -5.85 -6.68 -0.94
CA THR A 204 -6.93 -6.57 0.06
C THR A 204 -6.83 -7.70 1.08
N ARG A 205 -6.86 -7.35 2.38
CA ARG A 205 -6.79 -8.36 3.47
C ARG A 205 -5.65 -9.35 3.30
N THR A 206 -4.51 -8.85 2.87
CA THR A 206 -3.33 -9.66 2.58
C THR A 206 -2.35 -9.53 3.73
N TYR A 207 -1.63 -10.61 4.02
CA TYR A 207 -0.65 -10.66 5.10
C TYR A 207 0.74 -10.93 4.53
N PHE A 208 1.72 -10.15 4.98
CA PHE A 208 3.13 -10.34 4.64
C PHE A 208 3.90 -10.58 5.93
N SER A 209 4.45 -11.77 6.11
CA SER A 209 5.25 -12.08 7.30
C SER A 209 6.62 -12.66 7.00
N GLN A 210 7.65 -12.12 7.66
CA GLN A 210 9.01 -12.66 7.61
C GLN A 210 9.58 -12.75 6.18
N ASN A 211 9.13 -11.88 5.27
CA ASN A 211 9.74 -11.80 3.95
C ASN A 211 11.05 -11.01 4.05
N PHE A 212 12.01 -11.38 3.21
CA PHE A 212 13.38 -10.89 3.29
C PHE A 212 13.89 -10.42 1.93
N ALA A 213 14.47 -9.21 1.89
CA ALA A 213 15.18 -8.70 0.74
C ALA A 213 16.65 -8.41 1.05
N GLU A 214 17.58 -8.93 0.23
CA GLU A 214 19.01 -8.64 0.37
C GLU A 214 19.36 -7.18 0.07
N VAL A 215 18.49 -6.47 -0.66
CA VAL A 215 18.68 -5.06 -0.97
C VAL A 215 17.49 -4.26 -0.44
N SER A 216 16.33 -4.33 -1.09
CA SER A 216 15.21 -3.44 -0.75
C SER A 216 13.83 -4.05 -0.93
N GLY A 217 12.83 -3.51 -0.24
CA GLY A 217 11.46 -4.01 -0.30
C GLY A 217 11.34 -5.39 0.33
N GLY A 218 11.56 -5.48 1.64
CA GLY A 218 11.62 -6.76 2.36
C GLY A 218 10.38 -7.62 2.11
N ALA A 219 9.19 -7.02 2.10
CA ALA A 219 8.01 -7.63 1.51
C ALA A 219 7.82 -7.23 0.05
N ILE A 220 7.74 -5.93 -0.23
CA ILE A 220 7.34 -5.43 -1.56
C ILE A 220 8.30 -4.38 -2.08
N ASP A 221 8.70 -4.53 -3.34
CA ASP A 221 9.28 -3.45 -4.14
C ASP A 221 8.25 -3.00 -5.18
N ASN A 222 7.81 -1.74 -5.05
CA ASN A 222 6.84 -1.11 -5.94
C ASN A 222 7.53 -0.14 -6.91
N ALA A 223 7.69 -0.59 -8.15
CA ALA A 223 8.21 0.22 -9.25
C ALA A 223 7.10 0.92 -10.07
N SER A 224 5.81 0.67 -9.78
CA SER A 224 4.69 1.21 -10.56
C SER A 224 3.48 1.59 -9.71
N THR A 225 2.46 0.74 -9.53
CA THR A 225 1.28 1.08 -8.74
C THR A 225 0.98 0.00 -7.70
N LEU A 226 0.91 0.42 -6.44
CA LEU A 226 0.55 -0.44 -5.31
C LEU A 226 -0.58 0.20 -4.51
N VAL A 227 -1.69 -0.53 -4.39
CA VAL A 227 -2.81 -0.18 -3.51
C VAL A 227 -2.95 -1.25 -2.45
N THR A 228 -2.91 -0.86 -1.17
CA THR A 228 -3.15 -1.76 -0.05
C THR A 228 -4.39 -1.33 0.72
N THR A 229 -5.25 -2.29 1.04
CA THR A 229 -6.45 -2.08 1.85
C THR A 229 -6.57 -3.18 2.89
N GLN A 230 -6.51 -2.80 4.17
CA GLN A 230 -6.54 -3.76 5.29
C GLN A 230 -5.43 -4.81 5.18
N VAL A 231 -4.23 -4.39 4.82
CA VAL A 231 -3.06 -5.28 4.70
C VAL A 231 -2.25 -5.21 5.99
N SER A 232 -1.59 -6.30 6.36
CA SER A 232 -0.65 -6.29 7.48
C SER A 232 0.72 -6.81 7.06
N PHE A 233 1.76 -6.07 7.46
CA PHE A 233 3.16 -6.39 7.30
C PHE A 233 3.74 -6.66 8.69
N PHE A 234 4.29 -7.85 8.90
CA PHE A 234 4.83 -8.28 10.18
C PHE A 234 6.24 -8.86 10.02
N SER A 235 7.22 -8.25 10.70
CA SER A 235 8.61 -8.71 10.71
C SER A 235 9.24 -8.88 9.32
N ASN A 236 8.90 -8.00 8.37
CA ASN A 236 9.54 -8.01 7.05
C ASN A 236 10.84 -7.22 7.09
N THR A 237 11.89 -7.75 6.46
CA THR A 237 13.25 -7.23 6.60
C THR A 237 13.87 -6.95 5.23
N ALA A 238 14.48 -5.78 5.09
CA ALA A 238 15.38 -5.47 3.98
C ALA A 238 16.75 -5.08 4.53
N VAL A 239 17.84 -5.41 3.86
CA VAL A 239 19.18 -4.97 4.32
C VAL A 239 19.36 -3.46 4.14
N ALA A 240 18.84 -2.88 3.05
CA ALA A 240 19.01 -1.46 2.75
C ALA A 240 17.73 -0.64 2.95
N LEU A 241 16.70 -0.79 2.11
CA LEU A 241 15.60 0.18 2.05
C LEU A 241 14.25 -0.50 2.15
N GLY A 242 13.34 0.01 2.98
CA GLY A 242 11.95 -0.44 3.00
C GLY A 242 11.81 -1.90 3.45
N GLY A 243 11.82 -2.17 4.75
CA GLY A 243 11.66 -3.52 5.29
C GLY A 243 10.28 -4.09 4.98
N GLY A 244 9.24 -3.27 5.05
CA GLY A 244 7.94 -3.56 4.45
C GLY A 244 7.95 -3.29 2.95
N ILE A 245 8.02 -2.01 2.57
CA ILE A 245 7.82 -1.54 1.20
C ILE A 245 8.94 -0.60 0.78
N LEU A 246 9.53 -0.84 -0.39
CA LEU A 246 10.20 0.19 -1.18
C LEU A 246 9.21 0.76 -2.20
N ASN A 247 9.04 2.09 -2.22
CA ASN A 247 8.14 2.77 -3.15
C ASN A 247 8.90 3.72 -4.09
N PHE A 248 9.15 3.25 -5.32
CA PHE A 248 9.55 4.09 -6.47
C PHE A 248 8.35 4.52 -7.33
N GLY A 249 7.24 3.79 -7.23
CA GLY A 249 5.99 4.07 -7.92
C GLY A 249 5.01 4.92 -7.11
N ASN A 250 3.71 4.69 -7.33
CA ASN A 250 2.61 5.25 -6.56
C ASN A 250 2.13 4.24 -5.52
N LEU A 251 2.12 4.65 -4.26
CA LEU A 251 1.61 3.88 -3.13
C LEU A 251 0.36 4.55 -2.57
N THR A 252 -0.71 3.77 -2.43
CA THR A 252 -1.88 4.13 -1.63
C THR A 252 -2.12 3.06 -0.58
N THR A 253 -2.21 3.44 0.69
CA THR A 253 -2.52 2.53 1.79
C THR A 253 -3.72 3.02 2.57
N MET A 254 -4.61 2.09 2.93
CA MET A 254 -5.79 2.37 3.72
C MET A 254 -6.05 1.26 4.73
N GLY A 255 -6.06 1.55 6.02
CA GLY A 255 -6.29 0.51 7.03
C GLY A 255 -5.12 -0.46 7.15
N THR A 256 -3.91 -0.07 6.75
CA THR A 256 -2.75 -0.96 6.65
C THR A 256 -1.90 -0.87 7.91
N ALA A 257 -1.40 -2.00 8.37
CA ALA A 257 -0.58 -2.06 9.58
C ALA A 257 0.83 -2.60 9.30
N PHE A 258 1.85 -1.94 9.85
CA PHE A 258 3.25 -2.32 9.81
C PHE A 258 3.72 -2.60 11.24
N TYR A 259 4.35 -3.75 11.42
CA TYR A 259 4.82 -4.22 12.71
C TYR A 259 6.21 -4.83 12.60
N ASP A 260 7.10 -4.40 13.48
CA ASP A 260 8.43 -4.99 13.66
C ASP A 260 9.23 -5.11 12.36
N SER A 261 8.98 -4.23 11.38
CA SER A 261 9.72 -4.23 10.13
C SER A 261 11.09 -3.57 10.29
N ILE A 262 12.09 -4.09 9.57
CA ILE A 262 13.50 -3.71 9.77
C ILE A 262 14.15 -3.36 8.43
N ALA A 263 14.82 -2.21 8.37
CA ALA A 263 15.72 -1.86 7.27
C ALA A 263 16.83 -0.90 7.68
N ASN A 264 17.76 -0.59 6.79
CA ASN A 264 18.71 0.49 7.04
C ASN A 264 18.01 1.86 7.04
N ASN A 265 17.14 2.10 6.05
CA ASN A 265 16.32 3.30 5.99
C ASN A 265 14.86 2.99 5.65
N GLY A 266 13.93 3.64 6.35
CA GLY A 266 12.50 3.43 6.18
C GLY A 266 12.13 2.00 6.56
N ALA A 267 12.12 1.67 7.85
CA ALA A 267 12.01 0.27 8.25
C ALA A 267 10.69 -0.35 7.79
N ALA A 268 9.57 0.36 7.93
CA ALA A 268 8.35 -0.03 7.23
C ALA A 268 8.36 0.40 5.77
N ILE A 269 8.54 1.70 5.50
CA ILE A 269 8.43 2.25 4.14
C ILE A 269 9.62 3.15 3.80
N TYR A 270 10.27 2.86 2.68
CA TYR A 270 11.09 3.83 1.98
C TYR A 270 10.28 4.44 0.83
N ASN A 271 10.06 5.75 0.85
CA ASN A 271 9.33 6.47 -0.19
C ASN A 271 10.25 7.36 -1.02
N ASP A 272 10.28 7.11 -2.34
CA ASP A 272 11.01 7.92 -3.30
C ASP A 272 10.09 8.74 -4.23
N ASN A 273 8.80 8.39 -4.28
CA ASN A 273 7.81 9.01 -5.16
C ASN A 273 6.54 9.35 -4.38
N THR A 274 5.34 8.97 -4.84
CA THR A 274 4.09 9.41 -4.20
C THR A 274 3.56 8.32 -3.27
N ALA A 275 3.33 8.68 -2.00
CA ALA A 275 2.71 7.81 -1.01
C ALA A 275 1.57 8.53 -0.29
N LEU A 276 0.37 7.93 -0.36
CA LEU A 276 -0.80 8.31 0.41
C LEU A 276 -1.07 7.25 1.47
N ILE A 277 -0.95 7.63 2.73
CA ILE A 277 -1.11 6.76 3.90
C ILE A 277 -2.32 7.23 4.70
N ALA A 278 -3.35 6.40 4.77
CA ALA A 278 -4.60 6.74 5.46
C ALA A 278 -5.04 5.62 6.41
N ASP A 279 -5.54 5.98 7.58
CA ASP A 279 -6.17 5.02 8.50
C ASP A 279 -5.25 3.86 8.90
N SER A 280 -3.93 4.12 8.94
CA SER A 280 -2.91 3.09 9.07
C SER A 280 -2.23 3.10 10.44
N TYR A 281 -1.46 2.06 10.73
CA TYR A 281 -0.71 1.91 11.97
C TYR A 281 0.72 1.44 11.72
N PHE A 282 1.69 2.10 12.36
CA PHE A 282 3.11 1.72 12.34
C PHE A 282 3.53 1.47 13.77
N ASN A 283 4.15 0.31 14.00
CA ASN A 283 4.49 -0.08 15.36
C ASN A 283 5.76 -0.90 15.48
N ASN A 284 6.67 -0.37 16.30
CA ASN A 284 7.96 -0.97 16.61
C ASN A 284 8.81 -1.26 15.35
N ASP A 285 8.60 -0.48 14.29
CA ASP A 285 9.42 -0.54 13.09
C ASP A 285 10.81 0.08 13.39
N ALA A 286 11.89 -0.62 13.02
CA ALA A 286 13.23 -0.27 13.46
C ALA A 286 14.21 -0.07 12.29
N ALA A 287 14.63 1.18 12.09
CA ALA A 287 15.66 1.54 11.11
C ALA A 287 17.05 1.58 11.76
N PHE A 288 18.07 1.09 11.06
CA PHE A 288 19.46 1.23 11.52
C PHE A 288 19.98 2.67 11.38
N GLU A 289 19.49 3.42 10.39
CA GLU A 289 19.92 4.80 10.13
C GLU A 289 18.75 5.79 10.23
N ARG A 290 17.80 5.80 9.29
CA ARG A 290 16.79 6.87 9.17
C ARG A 290 15.37 6.35 9.03
N GLY A 291 14.41 7.02 9.66
CA GLY A 291 12.98 6.76 9.50
C GLY A 291 12.57 5.39 10.03
N GLY A 292 12.37 5.27 11.34
CA GLY A 292 11.99 3.98 11.94
C GLY A 292 10.71 3.43 11.34
N GLY A 293 9.68 4.26 11.17
CA GLY A 293 8.54 3.92 10.32
C GLY A 293 8.82 4.20 8.84
N ILE A 294 8.93 5.49 8.50
CA ILE A 294 9.00 5.94 7.10
C ILE A 294 10.21 6.82 6.86
N TYR A 295 10.92 6.55 5.76
CA TYR A 295 11.88 7.50 5.19
C TYR A 295 11.34 8.05 3.87
N ASN A 296 11.01 9.34 3.84
CA ASN A 296 10.61 10.06 2.64
C ASN A 296 11.83 10.75 2.03
N ALA A 297 12.47 10.11 1.06
CA ALA A 297 13.74 10.56 0.51
C ALA A 297 13.57 11.70 -0.51
N ASN A 298 12.82 11.43 -1.59
CA ASN A 298 12.65 12.34 -2.72
C ASN A 298 11.17 12.60 -3.08
N GLY A 299 10.25 11.98 -2.33
CA GLY A 299 8.85 11.86 -2.69
C GLY A 299 7.89 12.89 -2.09
N THR A 300 6.61 12.72 -2.42
CA THR A 300 5.49 13.38 -1.73
C THR A 300 4.81 12.36 -0.82
N LEU A 301 4.84 12.62 0.48
CA LEU A 301 4.22 11.78 1.50
C LEU A 301 3.03 12.53 2.12
N THR A 302 1.84 11.94 2.02
CA THR A 302 0.64 12.40 2.72
C THR A 302 0.22 11.35 3.74
N VAL A 303 0.09 11.76 4.99
CA VAL A 303 -0.31 10.91 6.11
C VAL A 303 -1.59 11.47 6.73
N THR A 304 -2.62 10.65 6.87
CA THR A 304 -3.91 11.06 7.41
C THR A 304 -4.47 9.99 8.34
N ARG A 305 -4.96 10.38 9.51
CA ARG A 305 -5.57 9.44 10.47
C ARG A 305 -4.71 8.20 10.71
N THR A 306 -3.42 8.41 10.94
CA THR A 306 -2.44 7.34 11.12
C THR A 306 -1.80 7.46 12.48
N THR A 307 -1.55 6.33 13.11
CA THR A 307 -0.77 6.29 14.36
C THR A 307 0.59 5.65 14.12
N PHE A 308 1.63 6.32 14.60
CA PHE A 308 2.97 5.76 14.73
C PHE A 308 3.24 5.54 16.21
N SER A 309 3.70 4.35 16.57
CA SER A 309 3.94 4.00 17.97
C SER A 309 5.19 3.16 18.15
N GLY A 310 6.17 3.65 18.91
CA GLY A 310 7.34 2.84 19.28
C GLY A 310 8.36 2.62 18.16
N ASP A 311 8.19 3.26 16.99
CA ASP A 311 9.15 3.15 15.90
C ASP A 311 10.47 3.83 16.25
N HIS A 312 11.58 3.26 15.76
CA HIS A 312 12.91 3.66 16.18
C HIS A 312 13.89 3.84 15.03
N ALA A 313 14.63 4.96 15.07
CA ALA A 313 15.79 5.20 14.22
C ALA A 313 17.07 5.14 15.06
N ASN A 314 17.90 4.13 14.81
CA ASN A 314 19.14 3.89 15.55
C ASN A 314 20.32 4.74 15.08
N GLY A 315 20.18 5.46 13.96
CA GLY A 315 21.24 6.22 13.32
C GLY A 315 21.69 7.43 14.13
N ASN A 316 22.98 7.75 14.00
CA ASN A 316 23.63 8.82 14.78
C ASN A 316 23.68 10.19 14.06
N THR A 317 23.08 10.32 12.87
CA THR A 317 23.20 11.53 12.05
C THR A 317 21.85 12.22 11.85
N ASP A 318 21.01 11.67 10.98
CA ASP A 318 19.67 12.15 10.69
C ASP A 318 18.68 11.17 11.32
N GLY A 319 17.88 11.64 12.28
CA GLY A 319 16.89 10.80 12.95
C GLY A 319 15.53 10.89 12.27
N GLY A 320 14.46 10.96 13.06
CA GLY A 320 13.08 10.75 12.60
C GLY A 320 12.61 9.37 13.03
N GLY A 321 12.58 9.14 14.35
CA GLY A 321 12.25 7.84 14.94
C GLY A 321 11.01 7.21 14.32
N CYS A 322 10.00 8.02 14.00
CA CYS A 322 8.90 7.60 13.16
C CYS A 322 9.07 8.03 11.70
N ILE A 323 9.29 9.32 11.40
CA ILE A 323 9.46 9.80 10.02
C ILE A 323 10.74 10.62 9.85
N ALA A 324 11.57 10.21 8.90
CA ALA A 324 12.62 11.05 8.32
C ALA A 324 12.12 11.67 7.01
N ASN A 325 12.03 12.99 6.92
CA ASN A 325 11.54 13.69 5.74
C ASN A 325 12.62 14.54 5.06
N PHE A 326 12.96 14.21 3.82
CA PHE A 326 13.92 14.94 2.98
C PHE A 326 13.25 15.56 1.74
N ALA A 327 11.92 15.42 1.62
CA ALA A 327 11.12 15.95 0.53
C ALA A 327 9.82 16.59 1.05
N THR A 328 8.66 16.33 0.42
CA THR A 328 7.40 16.98 0.81
C THR A 328 6.59 16.07 1.73
N LEU A 329 6.24 16.57 2.92
CA LEU A 329 5.42 15.88 3.91
C LEU A 329 4.17 16.68 4.26
N THR A 330 3.02 16.03 4.21
CA THR A 330 1.77 16.53 4.80
C THR A 330 1.24 15.52 5.81
N VAL A 331 0.95 15.96 7.03
CA VAL A 331 0.41 15.14 8.11
C VAL A 331 -0.89 15.77 8.60
N THR A 332 -1.94 14.98 8.74
CA THR A 332 -3.23 15.46 9.23
C THR A 332 -3.87 14.44 10.16
N ASN A 333 -4.46 14.87 11.28
CA ASN A 333 -5.21 13.99 12.19
C ASN A 333 -4.42 12.75 12.62
N SER A 334 -3.13 12.90 12.91
CA SER A 334 -2.27 11.75 13.16
C SER A 334 -1.65 11.82 14.54
N THR A 335 -1.36 10.65 15.11
CA THR A 335 -0.78 10.51 16.44
C THR A 335 0.60 9.89 16.35
N PHE A 336 1.58 10.51 17.00
CA PHE A 336 2.96 10.01 17.10
C PHE A 336 3.27 9.78 18.56
N SER A 337 3.56 8.52 18.90
CA SER A 337 3.75 8.08 20.26
C SER A 337 5.02 7.26 20.40
N TYR A 338 5.80 7.45 21.46
CA TYR A 338 6.95 6.59 21.76
C TYR A 338 7.96 6.45 20.61
N CYS A 339 7.95 7.38 19.64
CA CYS A 339 8.88 7.42 18.53
C CYS A 339 10.25 7.82 19.06
N GLN A 340 11.29 7.06 18.72
CA GLN A 340 12.62 7.24 19.31
C GLN A 340 13.70 7.43 18.26
N ALA A 341 14.58 8.42 18.47
CA ALA A 341 15.76 8.63 17.64
C ALA A 341 17.03 8.76 18.48
N ASN A 342 18.10 8.07 18.07
CA ASN A 342 19.43 8.22 18.70
C ASN A 342 20.11 9.58 18.40
N SER A 343 19.57 10.33 17.45
CA SER A 343 20.04 11.66 17.06
C SER A 343 18.93 12.71 17.25
N PHE A 344 18.28 13.12 16.19
CA PHE A 344 17.32 14.24 16.17
C PHE A 344 15.94 13.79 15.70
N GLY A 345 14.86 14.43 16.16
CA GLY A 345 13.52 14.16 15.65
C GLY A 345 12.99 12.81 16.12
N GLY A 346 12.51 12.71 17.37
CA GLY A 346 11.94 11.46 17.88
C GLY A 346 10.72 11.07 17.06
N GLY A 347 9.75 11.97 16.92
CA GLY A 347 8.65 11.84 15.97
C GLY A 347 9.10 12.07 14.52
N ILE A 348 9.41 13.33 14.19
CA ILE A 348 9.76 13.74 12.83
C ILE A 348 11.12 14.47 12.80
N TYR A 349 11.97 14.05 11.87
CA TYR A 349 13.10 14.84 11.39
C TYR A 349 12.75 15.45 10.04
N ASN A 350 12.65 16.78 9.97
CA ASN A 350 12.31 17.49 8.75
C ASN A 350 13.53 18.22 8.17
N ALA A 351 14.03 17.72 7.04
CA ALA A 351 15.11 18.31 6.25
C ALA A 351 14.63 19.01 4.98
N ASN A 352 13.31 19.18 4.78
CA ASN A 352 12.75 19.89 3.62
C ASN A 352 11.41 20.56 3.96
N GLN A 353 10.28 20.16 3.35
CA GLN A 353 8.99 20.79 3.61
C GLN A 353 8.08 19.86 4.41
N ALA A 354 7.55 20.35 5.53
CA ALA A 354 6.52 19.68 6.30
C ALA A 354 5.33 20.61 6.61
N THR A 355 4.12 20.11 6.42
CA THR A 355 2.88 20.72 6.91
C THR A 355 2.18 19.72 7.82
N ILE A 356 1.88 20.15 9.05
CA ILE A 356 1.29 19.29 10.08
C ILE A 356 0.08 20.01 10.64
N THR A 357 -1.07 19.36 10.53
CA THR A 357 -2.36 19.92 10.93
C THR A 357 -3.08 18.96 11.87
N ASN A 358 -3.68 19.47 12.95
CA ASN A 358 -4.52 18.69 13.85
C ASN A 358 -3.90 17.35 14.22
N SER A 359 -2.66 17.34 14.70
CA SER A 359 -1.92 16.12 15.04
C SER A 359 -1.41 16.18 16.47
N THR A 360 -1.09 15.03 17.06
CA THR A 360 -0.60 14.95 18.45
C THR A 360 0.69 14.16 18.51
N PHE A 361 1.73 14.79 19.05
CA PHE A 361 3.02 14.18 19.34
C PHE A 361 3.17 14.10 20.86
N SER A 362 3.28 12.90 21.41
CA SER A 362 3.45 12.69 22.85
C SER A 362 4.40 11.53 23.12
N GLU A 363 5.16 11.58 24.22
CA GLU A 363 6.05 10.49 24.65
C GLU A 363 7.17 10.15 23.65
N ASN A 364 7.46 11.05 22.71
CA ASN A 364 8.52 10.86 21.72
C ASN A 364 9.87 11.32 22.29
N SER A 365 10.98 10.75 21.81
CA SER A 365 12.30 11.01 22.38
C SER A 365 13.38 11.10 21.32
N ALA A 366 14.25 12.10 21.46
CA ALA A 366 15.49 12.22 20.71
C ALA A 366 16.64 12.56 21.65
N VAL A 367 17.81 11.95 21.44
CA VAL A 367 18.98 12.17 22.30
C VAL A 367 19.55 13.59 22.13
N LEU A 368 19.58 14.11 20.91
CA LEU A 368 20.25 15.37 20.59
C LEU A 368 19.29 16.56 20.44
N GLY A 369 18.00 16.32 20.15
CA GLY A 369 17.00 17.38 20.08
C GLY A 369 15.77 17.05 19.25
N GLY A 370 14.66 17.73 19.53
CA GLY A 370 13.38 17.57 18.86
C GLY A 370 12.74 16.20 19.14
N GLY A 371 12.41 15.90 20.38
CA GLY A 371 11.67 14.70 20.77
C GLY A 371 10.41 14.53 19.95
N GLY A 372 9.57 15.56 19.84
CA GLY A 372 8.47 15.58 18.87
C GLY A 372 8.98 15.83 17.46
N ILE A 373 9.50 17.04 17.21
CA ILE A 373 9.94 17.48 15.87
C ILE A 373 11.31 18.14 15.94
N TYR A 374 12.18 17.78 15.00
CA TYR A 374 13.39 18.53 14.68
C TYR A 374 13.31 19.07 13.25
N ASN A 375 13.42 20.38 13.09
CA ASN A 375 13.24 21.07 11.82
C ASN A 375 14.52 21.78 11.36
N LEU A 376 14.92 21.51 10.11
CA LEU A 376 16.04 22.19 9.43
C LEU A 376 15.59 23.12 8.30
N MET A 377 14.34 23.00 7.84
CA MET A 377 13.85 23.70 6.65
C MET A 377 12.43 24.26 6.90
N THR A 378 11.48 24.14 5.96
CA THR A 378 10.16 24.78 6.12
C THR A 378 9.24 23.90 6.93
N LEU A 379 8.63 24.47 7.97
CA LEU A 379 7.63 23.81 8.80
C LEU A 379 6.38 24.68 8.93
N THR A 380 5.22 24.10 8.64
CA THR A 380 3.92 24.68 8.96
C THR A 380 3.24 23.83 10.03
N LEU A 381 2.91 24.44 11.17
CA LEU A 381 2.18 23.82 12.27
C LEU A 381 0.83 24.49 12.45
N ILE A 382 -0.24 23.72 12.40
CA ILE A 382 -1.61 24.24 12.61
C ILE A 382 -2.36 23.31 13.54
N ASN A 383 -3.01 23.85 14.58
CA ASN A 383 -3.87 23.07 15.49
C ASN A 383 -3.19 21.81 16.04
N THR A 384 -1.87 21.81 16.25
CA THR A 384 -1.10 20.61 16.59
C THR A 384 -0.59 20.66 18.02
N ILE A 385 -0.60 19.51 18.69
CA ILE A 385 -0.03 19.31 20.04
C ILE A 385 1.35 18.67 19.90
N LEU A 386 2.35 19.26 20.58
CA LEU A 386 3.61 18.60 20.89
C LEU A 386 3.85 18.67 22.40
N ALA A 387 3.92 17.53 23.06
CA ALA A 387 4.03 17.47 24.51
C ALA A 387 4.72 16.19 24.98
N ASN A 388 4.99 16.10 26.28
CA ASN A 388 5.50 14.93 26.98
C ASN A 388 6.69 14.27 26.31
N SER A 389 7.54 15.03 25.60
CA SER A 389 8.72 14.44 24.98
C SER A 389 9.67 13.91 26.06
N ALA A 390 9.93 12.61 26.08
CA ALA A 390 10.78 11.98 27.09
C ALA A 390 12.25 12.39 27.00
N GLY A 391 12.67 12.97 25.86
CA GLY A 391 14.00 13.51 25.63
C GLY A 391 14.02 14.44 24.41
N GLY A 392 14.95 15.40 24.39
CA GLY A 392 15.16 16.28 23.22
C GLY A 392 14.29 17.53 23.14
N SER A 393 13.42 17.81 24.13
CA SER A 393 12.37 18.85 24.08
C SER A 393 11.31 18.61 22.99
N ASP A 394 10.17 19.28 23.03
CA ASP A 394 9.08 18.99 22.10
C ASP A 394 9.38 19.38 20.64
N CYS A 395 10.01 20.53 20.42
CA CYS A 395 10.16 21.06 19.08
C CYS A 395 11.44 21.90 18.90
N VAL A 396 12.40 21.43 18.11
CA VAL A 396 13.61 22.21 17.79
C VAL A 396 13.54 22.71 16.37
N ASP A 397 13.74 24.02 16.17
CA ASP A 397 13.86 24.64 14.86
C ASP A 397 15.25 25.26 14.67
N MET A 398 15.86 24.97 13.53
CA MET A 398 17.16 25.53 13.10
C MET A 398 17.03 26.38 11.84
N SER A 399 15.84 26.49 11.24
CA SER A 399 15.65 27.14 9.94
C SER A 399 15.22 28.60 10.03
N PHE A 400 14.59 28.99 11.14
CA PHE A 400 13.86 30.27 11.30
C PHE A 400 12.72 30.44 10.28
N ALA A 401 12.23 29.35 9.69
CA ALA A 401 11.20 29.31 8.66
C ALA A 401 9.99 28.48 9.12
N VAL A 402 9.47 28.80 10.31
CA VAL A 402 8.26 28.18 10.88
C VAL A 402 7.06 29.11 10.72
N THR A 403 5.99 28.60 10.11
CA THR A 403 4.67 29.24 10.12
C THR A 403 3.78 28.46 11.08
N ALA A 404 3.21 29.14 12.08
CA ALA A 404 2.46 28.47 13.13
C ALA A 404 1.18 29.22 13.50
N GLN A 405 0.09 28.45 13.67
CA GLN A 405 -1.21 28.94 14.10
C GLN A 405 -1.89 27.95 15.04
N ASN A 406 -2.38 28.45 16.19
CA ASN A 406 -3.20 27.70 17.14
C ASN A 406 -2.60 26.34 17.56
N ASN A 407 -1.30 26.26 17.81
CA ASN A 407 -0.65 25.04 18.29
C ASN A 407 -0.53 25.05 19.82
N LEU A 408 -0.38 23.86 20.42
CA LEU A 408 0.02 23.71 21.80
C LEU A 408 1.38 23.01 21.87
N ILE A 409 2.38 23.68 22.46
CA ILE A 409 3.68 23.08 22.76
C ILE A 409 3.91 23.15 24.26
N GLU A 410 4.03 21.99 24.91
CA GLU A 410 4.17 21.92 26.37
C GLU A 410 5.48 22.56 26.83
N SER A 411 6.58 22.30 26.14
CA SER A 411 7.89 22.86 26.47
C SER A 411 7.94 24.38 26.27
N ASP A 412 8.45 25.11 27.27
CA ASP A 412 8.67 26.56 27.21
C ASP A 412 10.06 26.94 26.64
N ILE A 413 10.95 25.96 26.51
CA ILE A 413 12.26 26.03 25.84
C ILE A 413 12.21 25.09 24.63
N ASN A 414 12.82 25.46 23.50
CA ASN A 414 12.76 24.65 22.28
C ASN A 414 11.31 24.29 21.91
N ASN A 415 10.59 25.32 21.50
CA ASN A 415 9.20 25.31 21.05
C ASN A 415 9.11 25.71 19.57
N CYS A 416 10.10 25.32 18.77
CA CYS A 416 10.25 25.69 17.36
C CYS A 416 10.26 27.20 17.08
N GLY A 417 10.69 28.01 18.07
CA GLY A 417 10.77 29.47 17.94
C GLY A 417 9.41 30.16 18.04
N LEU A 418 8.37 29.46 18.49
CA LEU A 418 7.04 30.02 18.69
C LEU A 418 7.01 30.91 19.93
N VAL A 419 6.20 31.96 19.87
CA VAL A 419 6.03 32.92 20.97
C VAL A 419 4.67 32.69 21.65
N PRO A 420 4.63 32.60 23.00
CA PRO A 420 3.38 32.42 23.74
C PRO A 420 2.31 33.46 23.35
N GLY A 421 1.11 33.00 22.99
CA GLY A 421 -0.06 33.83 22.65
C GLY A 421 -0.04 34.45 21.25
N VAL A 422 1.06 34.39 20.50
CA VAL A 422 1.11 34.88 19.11
C VAL A 422 0.43 33.86 18.20
N ASN A 423 -0.46 34.33 17.31
CA ASN A 423 -1.26 33.50 16.39
C ASN A 423 -2.03 32.36 17.10
N GLY A 424 -2.47 32.59 18.35
CA GLY A 424 -3.20 31.59 19.12
C GLY A 424 -2.36 30.44 19.66
N ASN A 425 -1.03 30.49 19.56
CA ASN A 425 -0.17 29.41 20.06
C ASN A 425 -0.11 29.40 21.61
N LEU A 426 -0.33 28.22 22.19
CA LEU A 426 -0.27 27.92 23.61
C LEU A 426 1.09 27.28 23.92
N ILE A 427 1.98 28.02 24.56
CA ILE A 427 3.35 27.57 24.83
C ILE A 427 3.54 27.46 26.35
N GLY A 428 4.21 26.40 26.82
CA GLY A 428 4.48 26.23 28.25
C GLY A 428 3.27 25.70 29.04
N GLN A 429 2.30 25.06 28.37
CA GLN A 429 1.07 24.58 28.99
C GLN A 429 0.92 23.07 28.81
N ASP A 430 0.53 22.37 29.87
CA ASP A 430 0.21 20.94 29.81
C ASP A 430 -1.11 20.74 29.03
N PRO A 431 -1.12 19.96 27.93
CA PRO A 431 -2.34 19.65 27.19
C PRO A 431 -3.32 18.74 27.94
N LEU A 432 -2.97 18.21 29.11
CA LEU A 432 -3.75 17.27 29.90
C LEU A 432 -4.19 16.05 29.09
N LEU A 433 -3.24 15.40 28.40
CA LEU A 433 -3.53 14.20 27.61
C LEU A 433 -3.93 13.01 28.50
N GLY A 434 -4.93 12.25 28.05
CA GLY A 434 -5.26 10.92 28.55
C GLY A 434 -4.18 9.89 28.21
N PRO A 435 -4.30 8.63 28.63
CA PRO A 435 -3.46 7.56 28.09
C PRO A 435 -3.77 7.34 26.60
N LEU A 436 -2.77 6.91 25.84
CA LEU A 436 -2.97 6.39 24.49
C LEU A 436 -3.96 5.23 24.57
N ASN A 437 -5.12 5.36 23.93
CA ASN A 437 -6.16 4.35 23.96
C ASN A 437 -6.76 4.12 22.59
N ASP A 438 -7.29 2.91 22.41
CA ASP A 438 -7.93 2.48 21.18
C ASP A 438 -9.46 2.64 21.33
N SER A 439 -9.97 3.73 20.76
CA SER A 439 -11.40 3.99 20.61
C SER A 439 -11.83 3.86 19.14
N GLY A 440 -11.16 2.99 18.36
CA GLY A 440 -11.32 2.84 16.91
C GLY A 440 -10.07 3.28 16.12
N GLN A 441 -9.27 4.18 16.70
CA GLN A 441 -7.87 4.44 16.36
C GLN A 441 -7.11 4.80 17.65
N LEU A 442 -5.80 4.53 17.69
CA LEU A 442 -4.95 4.85 18.84
C LEU A 442 -4.66 6.35 18.90
N VAL A 443 -5.30 7.04 19.85
CA VAL A 443 -5.19 8.50 20.05
C VAL A 443 -4.99 8.85 21.52
N TYR A 444 -4.49 10.07 21.75
CA TYR A 444 -4.46 10.69 23.08
C TYR A 444 -5.70 11.59 23.25
N PRO A 445 -6.73 11.19 24.00
CA PRO A 445 -7.88 12.06 24.24
C PRO A 445 -7.50 13.22 25.17
N LEU A 446 -8.14 14.37 25.01
CA LEU A 446 -8.00 15.48 25.93
C LEU A 446 -8.80 15.21 27.21
N ARG A 447 -8.22 15.49 28.38
CA ARG A 447 -8.95 15.42 29.65
C ARG A 447 -9.75 16.70 29.90
N PRO A 448 -10.81 16.64 30.71
CA PRO A 448 -11.55 17.84 31.12
C PRO A 448 -10.64 18.93 31.69
N GLY A 449 -10.83 20.16 31.21
CA GLY A 449 -10.03 21.32 31.58
C GLY A 449 -8.74 21.49 30.77
N SER A 450 -8.51 20.66 29.76
CA SER A 450 -7.38 20.84 28.84
C SER A 450 -7.45 22.21 28.16
N PRO A 451 -6.32 22.94 28.06
CA PRO A 451 -6.26 24.20 27.32
C PRO A 451 -6.35 24.00 25.80
N ALA A 452 -6.26 22.76 25.30
CA ALA A 452 -6.40 22.44 23.88
C ALA A 452 -7.86 22.29 23.42
N ILE A 453 -8.82 22.16 24.37
CA ILE A 453 -10.24 22.04 24.06
C ILE A 453 -10.77 23.38 23.53
N ASP A 454 -11.45 23.35 22.39
CA ASP A 454 -12.06 24.51 21.71
C ASP A 454 -11.07 25.66 21.44
N ALA A 455 -9.79 25.33 21.21
CA ALA A 455 -8.70 26.31 21.09
C ALA A 455 -8.09 26.42 19.67
N GLY A 456 -8.56 25.59 18.73
CA GLY A 456 -8.08 25.56 17.35
C GLY A 456 -8.62 26.69 16.47
N ASP A 457 -8.12 26.74 15.22
CA ASP A 457 -8.72 27.53 14.15
C ASP A 457 -9.67 26.69 13.28
N ASN A 458 -10.97 26.97 13.40
CA ASN A 458 -12.03 26.34 12.61
C ASN A 458 -11.82 26.45 11.10
N ALA A 459 -11.17 27.51 10.60
CA ALA A 459 -10.94 27.69 9.17
C ALA A 459 -9.92 26.69 8.60
N GLN A 460 -9.09 26.10 9.45
CA GLN A 460 -8.05 25.14 9.07
C GLN A 460 -8.38 23.70 9.46
N CYS A 461 -9.50 23.47 10.15
CA CYS A 461 -9.84 22.17 10.68
C CYS A 461 -10.40 21.22 9.60
N PRO A 462 -9.88 19.98 9.51
CA PRO A 462 -10.49 18.94 8.69
C PRO A 462 -11.91 18.62 9.19
N ALA A 463 -12.76 18.11 8.29
CA ALA A 463 -14.17 17.82 8.58
C ALA A 463 -14.40 16.78 9.69
N THR A 464 -13.42 15.91 9.93
CA THR A 464 -13.43 14.89 11.00
C THR A 464 -12.07 14.85 11.69
N ASP A 465 -12.02 14.26 12.88
CA ASP A 465 -10.80 13.98 13.63
C ASP A 465 -10.16 12.65 13.24
N GLN A 466 -9.16 12.21 14.01
CA GLN A 466 -8.52 10.93 13.82
C GLN A 466 -9.47 9.73 14.02
N THR A 467 -10.42 9.84 14.95
CA THR A 467 -11.39 8.78 15.26
C THR A 467 -12.61 8.77 14.32
N GLY A 468 -12.72 9.77 13.44
CA GLY A 468 -13.85 9.96 12.54
C GLY A 468 -14.98 10.83 13.13
N LEU A 469 -14.79 11.40 14.32
CA LEU A 469 -15.71 12.35 14.94
C LEU A 469 -15.71 13.66 14.16
N ALA A 470 -16.89 14.22 13.88
CA ALA A 470 -17.04 15.45 13.11
C ALA A 470 -16.47 16.66 13.86
N ARG A 471 -15.91 17.64 13.13
CA ARG A 471 -15.43 18.92 13.68
C ARG A 471 -16.17 20.13 13.10
N PRO A 472 -16.24 21.26 13.83
CA PRO A 472 -15.92 21.39 15.26
C PRO A 472 -17.06 20.89 16.17
N GLN A 473 -16.73 20.53 17.40
CA GLN A 473 -17.67 20.27 18.50
C GLN A 473 -17.58 21.38 19.54
N ASP A 474 -18.57 21.48 20.43
CA ASP A 474 -18.51 22.36 21.61
C ASP A 474 -18.01 21.51 22.79
N GLY A 475 -16.69 21.41 22.91
CA GLY A 475 -16.02 20.53 23.86
C GLY A 475 -16.09 21.05 25.30
N ASN A 476 -16.26 22.35 25.51
CA ASN A 476 -16.29 23.01 26.81
C ASN A 476 -17.71 23.39 27.30
N LEU A 477 -18.72 23.22 26.45
CA LEU A 477 -20.14 23.51 26.69
C LEU A 477 -20.45 25.00 26.96
N ASP A 478 -19.69 25.92 26.37
CA ASP A 478 -19.94 27.36 26.45
C ASP A 478 -20.93 27.88 25.39
N GLY A 479 -21.36 27.00 24.46
CA GLY A 479 -22.28 27.30 23.38
C GLY A 479 -21.61 27.69 22.06
N SER A 480 -20.27 27.64 21.97
CA SER A 480 -19.50 27.93 20.75
C SER A 480 -18.65 26.73 20.34
N ALA A 481 -18.99 26.12 19.21
CA ALA A 481 -18.20 25.02 18.66
C ALA A 481 -16.89 25.54 18.00
N VAL A 482 -15.76 25.16 18.56
CA VAL A 482 -14.42 25.41 18.02
C VAL A 482 -13.67 24.09 18.00
N CYS A 483 -12.91 23.81 16.95
CA CYS A 483 -12.20 22.55 16.89
C CYS A 483 -11.07 22.51 17.93
N ASP A 484 -10.80 21.30 18.41
CA ASP A 484 -9.69 21.09 19.32
C ASP A 484 -8.35 21.19 18.60
N ILE A 485 -7.34 21.64 19.35
CA ILE A 485 -5.94 21.45 18.97
C ILE A 485 -5.62 19.97 19.20
N GLY A 486 -5.02 19.30 18.20
CA GLY A 486 -4.59 17.91 18.29
C GLY A 486 -5.33 16.96 17.35
N ALA A 487 -5.01 15.67 17.47
CA ALA A 487 -5.51 14.61 16.60
C ALA A 487 -6.97 14.22 16.85
N ALA A 488 -7.43 14.33 18.09
CA ALA A 488 -8.78 13.96 18.51
C ALA A 488 -9.63 15.20 18.80
N GLU A 489 -10.93 15.08 18.55
CA GLU A 489 -11.93 16.07 18.96
C GLU A 489 -12.64 15.60 20.23
N THR A 490 -12.95 16.53 21.13
CA THR A 490 -13.59 16.27 22.41
C THR A 490 -15.08 16.55 22.30
N VAL A 491 -15.87 15.60 22.79
CA VAL A 491 -17.31 15.81 23.03
C VAL A 491 -17.61 15.59 24.50
N PHE A 492 -18.30 16.54 25.10
CA PHE A 492 -18.79 16.38 26.47
C PHE A 492 -20.14 15.65 26.46
N TRP A 493 -20.15 14.40 26.91
CA TRP A 493 -21.40 13.64 27.10
C TRP A 493 -22.07 14.08 28.40
N VAL A 494 -23.18 14.81 28.30
CA VAL A 494 -24.06 15.03 29.44
C VAL A 494 -24.82 13.73 29.72
N TYR A 495 -24.32 12.92 30.65
CA TYR A 495 -25.14 11.87 31.25
C TYR A 495 -26.25 12.53 32.07
N MET A 496 -27.45 12.65 31.49
CA MET A 496 -28.64 12.88 32.28
C MET A 496 -29.11 11.52 32.85
N PRO A 497 -28.92 11.22 34.14
CA PRO A 497 -29.56 10.05 34.72
C PRO A 497 -31.07 10.23 34.55
N LEU A 498 -31.71 9.29 33.86
CA LEU A 498 -33.16 9.24 33.74
C LEU A 498 -33.75 9.05 35.15
N VAL A 499 -34.14 10.14 35.80
CA VAL A 499 -34.94 10.07 37.03
C VAL A 499 -36.38 9.82 36.60
N ILE A 500 -36.77 8.55 36.50
CA ILE A 500 -38.18 8.18 36.44
C ILE A 500 -38.76 8.49 37.81
N ARG A 501 -39.60 9.53 37.90
CA ARG A 501 -40.39 9.85 39.09
C ARG A 501 -41.73 9.16 39.08
#